data_AF-A0A1A6H4H2-F1
#
_entry.id   AF-A0A1A6H4H2-F1
#
_cell.length_a   1.000
_cell.length_b   1.000
_cell.length_c   1.000
_cell.angle_alpha   90.00
_cell.angle_beta   90.00
_cell.angle_gamma   90.00
#
_symmetry.space_group_name_H-M   'P 1'
#
loop_
_entity.id
_entity.type
_entity.pdbx_description
1 polymer ?
#
loop_
_entity_poly.entity_id
_entity_poly.type
_entity_poly.pdbx_seq_one_letter_code
_entity_poly.pdbx_strand_id
1 'polypeptide(L)'
;DPIDPASTVIVIRSLVPGGIAEKDGRLLPGDRLMFVNDINLENSSLEEAVEALKGAPSGMVRIGVAKPLPLSPEEGYVSAKEDAFLCPPHSCKEPGLPDKALFRADLAL
;
A
#
# COMPACT_ATOMS: atom_id res chain seq x y z
N ASP A 1 0.94 18.38 20.74
CA ASP A 1 0.31 19.56 20.12
C ASP A 1 0.30 19.35 18.61
N PRO A 2 -0.85 19.21 17.92
CA PRO A 2 -0.87 19.12 16.46
C PRO A 2 -0.91 20.54 15.88
N ILE A 3 0.12 20.87 15.11
CA ILE A 3 0.61 22.23 14.93
C ILE A 3 -0.19 23.10 13.95
N ASP A 4 -1.25 22.61 13.32
CA ASP A 4 -2.17 23.45 12.55
C ASP A 4 -3.45 22.67 12.19
N PRO A 5 -4.64 23.09 12.64
CA PRO A 5 -5.90 22.42 12.27
C PRO A 5 -6.29 22.67 10.80
N ALA A 6 -5.65 23.63 10.12
CA ALA A 6 -5.95 23.97 8.74
C ALA A 6 -5.30 23.02 7.72
N SER A 7 -4.15 22.42 8.04
CA SER A 7 -3.47 21.45 7.16
C SER A 7 -3.84 20.02 7.53
N THR A 8 -5.01 19.56 7.11
CA THR A 8 -5.44 18.16 7.32
C THR A 8 -4.84 17.27 6.25
N VAL A 9 -4.11 16.24 6.67
CA VAL A 9 -3.56 15.23 5.75
C VAL A 9 -4.60 14.16 5.48
N ILE A 10 -4.96 13.98 4.22
CA ILE A 10 -5.93 12.97 3.80
C ILE A 10 -5.19 11.75 3.25
N VAL A 11 -5.44 10.58 3.84
CA VAL A 11 -4.79 9.31 3.48
C VAL A 11 -5.84 8.29 3.04
N ILE A 12 -5.53 7.53 1.98
CA ILE A 12 -6.37 6.42 1.53
C ILE A 12 -6.27 5.29 2.54
N ARG A 13 -7.38 4.93 3.18
CA ARG A 13 -7.43 3.80 4.13
C ARG A 13 -7.82 2.49 3.47
N SER A 14 -8.76 2.54 2.53
CA SER A 14 -9.30 1.38 1.85
C SER A 14 -9.88 1.80 0.52
N LEU A 15 -9.87 0.88 -0.44
CA LEU A 15 -10.54 1.03 -1.72
C LEU A 15 -11.88 0.29 -1.70
N VAL A 16 -12.72 0.60 -2.67
CA VAL A 16 -13.99 -0.10 -2.88
C VAL A 16 -13.71 -1.41 -3.63
N PRO A 17 -14.13 -2.58 -3.09
CA PRO A 17 -13.91 -3.86 -3.75
C PRO A 17 -14.63 -3.92 -5.10
N GLY A 18 -13.91 -4.30 -6.15
CA GLY A 18 -14.39 -4.30 -7.53
C GLY A 18 -14.57 -2.91 -8.16
N GLY A 19 -14.20 -1.85 -7.43
CA GLY A 19 -14.23 -0.46 -7.90
C GLY A 19 -13.13 -0.15 -8.92
N ILE A 20 -13.25 1.00 -9.59
CA ILE A 20 -12.28 1.42 -10.62
C ILE A 20 -10.89 1.62 -10.02
N ALA A 21 -10.80 2.24 -8.83
CA ALA A 21 -9.54 2.48 -8.15
C ALA A 21 -8.79 1.18 -7.81
N GLU A 22 -9.51 0.14 -7.35
CA GLU A 22 -8.93 -1.17 -7.06
C GLU A 22 -8.53 -1.91 -8.35
N LYS A 23 -9.36 -1.83 -9.40
CA LYS A 23 -9.08 -2.44 -10.71
C LYS A 23 -7.89 -1.80 -11.42
N ASP A 24 -7.72 -0.49 -11.30
CA ASP A 24 -6.58 0.24 -11.85
C ASP A 24 -5.29 -0.09 -11.09
N GLY A 25 -5.38 -0.35 -9.78
CA GLY A 25 -4.27 -0.84 -8.95
C GLY A 25 -3.16 0.19 -8.70
N ARG A 26 -3.26 1.40 -9.27
CA ARG A 26 -2.29 2.48 -9.03
C ARG A 26 -2.54 3.21 -7.72
N LEU A 27 -3.80 3.28 -7.30
CA LEU A 27 -4.20 3.79 -5.99
C LEU A 27 -4.08 2.67 -4.97
N LEU A 28 -3.46 2.93 -3.81
CA LEU A 28 -3.29 1.96 -2.75
C LEU A 28 -3.62 2.58 -1.38
N PRO A 29 -4.09 1.77 -0.42
CA PRO A 29 -4.11 2.18 0.97
C PRO A 29 -2.72 2.61 1.46
N GLY A 30 -2.66 3.72 2.20
CA GLY A 30 -1.42 4.38 2.64
C GLY A 30 -1.00 5.56 1.77
N ASP A 31 -1.57 5.69 0.57
CA ASP A 31 -1.32 6.84 -0.31
C ASP A 31 -1.93 8.13 0.25
N ARG A 32 -1.22 9.25 0.09
CA ARG A 32 -1.71 10.59 0.44
C ARG A 32 -2.48 11.20 -0.71
N LEU A 33 -3.71 11.66 -0.47
CA LEU A 33 -4.52 12.34 -1.46
C LEU A 33 -4.04 13.79 -1.63
N MET A 34 -3.64 14.15 -2.85
CA MET A 34 -3.15 15.51 -3.16
C MET A 34 -4.22 16.32 -3.87
N PHE A 35 -4.93 15.74 -4.86
CA PHE A 35 -5.98 16.44 -5.59
C PHE A 35 -7.01 15.47 -6.19
N VAL A 36 -8.22 15.98 -6.43
CA VAL A 36 -9.30 15.26 -7.12
C VAL A 36 -9.87 16.16 -8.22
N ASN A 37 -9.85 15.65 -9.44
CA ASN A 37 -10.14 16.35 -10.68
C ASN A 37 -9.31 17.61 -10.86
N ASP A 38 -9.85 18.74 -10.41
CA ASP A 38 -9.27 20.08 -10.53
C ASP A 38 -9.21 20.79 -9.16
N ILE A 39 -9.48 20.05 -8.07
CA ILE A 39 -9.54 20.56 -6.70
C ILE A 39 -8.30 20.06 -5.95
N ASN A 40 -7.47 20.99 -5.46
CA ASN A 40 -6.31 20.67 -4.64
C ASN A 40 -6.74 20.41 -3.20
N LEU A 41 -6.29 19.29 -2.62
CA LEU A 41 -6.68 18.83 -1.30
C LEU A 41 -5.53 18.82 -0.28
N GLU A 42 -4.31 19.18 -0.68
CA GLU A 42 -3.13 19.20 0.19
C GLU A 42 -3.30 20.12 1.43
N ASN A 43 -4.09 21.17 1.30
CA ASN A 43 -4.38 22.15 2.35
C ASN A 43 -5.89 22.30 2.60
N SER A 44 -6.69 21.36 2.11
CA SER A 44 -8.15 21.40 2.30
C SER A 44 -8.58 20.62 3.53
N SER A 45 -9.80 20.90 3.96
CA SER A 45 -10.45 20.11 5.00
C SER A 45 -10.95 18.77 4.42
N LEU A 46 -11.23 17.82 5.32
CA LEU A 46 -11.86 16.55 4.93
C LEU A 46 -13.21 16.79 4.23
N GLU A 47 -13.94 17.82 4.63
CA GLU A 47 -15.26 18.14 4.07
C GLU A 47 -15.16 18.52 2.59
N GLU A 48 -14.23 19.39 2.22
CA GLU A 48 -13.96 19.74 0.83
C GLU A 48 -13.58 18.52 -0.02
N ALA A 49 -12.75 17.62 0.53
CA ALA A 49 -12.39 16.40 -0.17
C ALA A 49 -13.60 15.49 -0.43
N VAL A 50 -14.50 15.39 0.54
CA VAL A 50 -15.75 14.63 0.41
C VAL A 50 -16.67 15.28 -0.63
N GLU A 51 -16.78 16.60 -0.63
CA GLU A 51 -17.54 17.33 -1.64
C GLU A 51 -16.94 17.17 -3.05
N ALA A 52 -15.62 17.25 -3.19
CA ALA A 52 -14.92 17.03 -4.45
C ALA A 52 -15.15 15.62 -5.01
N LEU A 53 -15.15 14.61 -4.13
CA LEU A 53 -15.41 13.21 -4.51
C LEU A 53 -16.89 12.97 -4.85
N LYS A 54 -17.83 13.56 -4.09
CA LYS A 54 -19.27 13.42 -4.35
C LYS A 54 -19.74 14.21 -5.56
N GLY A 55 -19.13 15.36 -5.80
CA GLY A 55 -19.41 16.24 -6.93
C GLY A 55 -18.71 15.80 -8.23
N ALA A 56 -17.85 14.79 -8.16
CA ALA A 56 -17.18 14.26 -9.34
C ALA A 56 -18.21 13.72 -10.35
N PRO A 57 -18.08 14.07 -11.65
CA PRO A 57 -19.00 13.59 -12.67
C PRO A 57 -18.90 12.07 -12.82
N SER A 58 -20.02 11.44 -13.20
CA SER A 58 -20.05 10.03 -13.54
C SER A 58 -19.20 9.77 -14.78
N GLY A 59 -18.07 9.09 -14.61
CA GLY A 59 -17.15 8.79 -15.71
C GLY A 59 -15.69 8.85 -15.26
N MET A 60 -14.91 9.70 -15.94
CA MET A 60 -13.47 9.84 -15.67
C MET A 60 -13.23 10.79 -14.50
N VAL A 61 -12.67 10.25 -13.41
CA VAL A 61 -12.21 11.02 -12.26
C VAL A 61 -10.69 11.00 -12.23
N ARG A 62 -10.04 12.17 -12.19
CA ARG A 62 -8.58 12.27 -12.09
C ARG A 62 -8.22 12.38 -10.62
N ILE A 63 -7.38 11.48 -10.10
CA ILE A 63 -6.95 11.53 -8.71
C ILE A 63 -5.44 11.56 -8.65
N GLY A 64 -4.90 12.56 -7.97
CA GLY A 64 -3.48 12.70 -7.70
C GLY A 64 -3.15 12.24 -6.28
N VAL A 65 -2.18 11.34 -6.16
CA VAL A 65 -1.70 10.86 -4.87
C VAL A 65 -0.19 10.93 -4.76
N ALA A 66 0.31 11.16 -3.53
CA ALA A 66 1.70 10.97 -3.19
C ALA A 66 1.89 9.56 -2.62
N LYS A 67 2.78 8.79 -3.27
CA LYS A 67 3.20 7.48 -2.77
C LYS A 67 4.08 7.67 -1.53
N PRO A 68 3.80 6.99 -0.41
CA PRO A 68 4.78 6.86 0.66
C PRO A 68 6.03 6.18 0.10
N LEU A 69 7.19 6.47 0.69
CA LEU A 69 8.45 5.82 0.31
C LEU A 69 8.24 4.30 0.23
N PRO A 70 8.71 3.62 -0.83
CA PRO A 70 8.55 2.18 -0.94
C PRO A 70 9.38 1.51 0.17
N LEU A 71 8.75 1.22 1.29
CA LEU A 71 9.25 0.25 2.24
C LEU A 71 8.90 -1.10 1.63
N SER A 72 9.93 -1.77 1.12
CA SER A 72 10.06 -3.20 0.80
C SER A 72 8.81 -3.99 0.34
N PRO A 73 8.89 -4.79 -0.74
CA PRO A 73 7.75 -5.51 -1.35
C PRO A 73 7.15 -6.67 -0.52
N GLU A 74 7.22 -6.66 0.81
CA GLU A 74 6.87 -7.82 1.65
C GLU A 74 5.59 -7.67 2.49
N GLU A 75 4.89 -6.52 2.46
CA GLU A 75 3.59 -6.39 3.13
C GLU A 75 2.45 -6.41 2.11
N GLY A 76 1.86 -7.59 1.99
CA GLY A 76 0.94 -7.98 0.93
C GLY A 76 -0.36 -7.20 0.90
N TYR A 77 -0.65 -6.64 -0.26
CA TYR A 77 -2.03 -6.54 -0.73
C TYR A 77 -2.32 -7.86 -1.45
N VAL A 78 -2.94 -8.81 -0.75
CA VAL A 78 -3.46 -10.03 -1.37
C VAL A 78 -4.64 -9.59 -2.24
N SER A 79 -4.33 -9.14 -3.45
CA SER A 79 -5.34 -8.91 -4.48
C SER A 79 -5.91 -10.28 -4.82
N ALA A 80 -7.10 -10.57 -4.29
CA ALA A 80 -7.86 -11.76 -4.60
C ALA A 80 -8.19 -11.77 -6.10
N LYS A 81 -7.25 -12.29 -6.89
CA LYS A 81 -7.49 -12.96 -8.16
C LYS A 81 -7.28 -14.43 -7.90
N GLU A 82 -8.30 -15.01 -7.28
CA GLU A 82 -8.54 -16.44 -7.33
C GLU A 82 -8.75 -16.79 -8.82
N ASP A 83 -7.74 -17.42 -9.42
CA ASP A 83 -7.85 -18.63 -10.25
C ASP A 83 -6.55 -18.85 -11.04
N ALA A 84 -5.67 -19.68 -10.50
CA ALA A 84 -4.80 -20.58 -11.27
C ALA A 84 -4.14 -21.56 -10.29
N PHE A 85 -4.93 -22.54 -9.88
CA PHE A 85 -4.52 -23.91 -9.57
C PHE A 85 -3.02 -24.20 -9.66
N LEU A 86 -2.29 -24.27 -8.54
CA LEU A 86 -1.15 -25.19 -8.38
C LEU A 86 -0.80 -25.32 -6.89
N CYS A 87 -1.52 -26.19 -6.19
CA CYS A 87 -0.86 -26.98 -5.14
C CYS A 87 -0.34 -28.27 -5.79
N PRO A 88 0.97 -28.51 -5.81
CA PRO A 88 1.49 -29.85 -5.62
C PRO A 88 1.78 -30.04 -4.12
N PRO A 89 1.16 -31.04 -3.47
CA PRO A 89 1.46 -31.38 -2.09
C PRO A 89 2.75 -32.20 -2.10
N HIS A 90 3.90 -31.62 -1.79
CA HIS A 90 5.12 -32.43 -1.62
C HIS A 90 5.95 -31.83 -0.49
N SER A 91 5.69 -32.29 0.73
CA SER A 91 6.51 -33.32 1.38
C SER A 91 7.69 -32.67 2.07
N CYS A 92 7.59 -32.61 3.41
CA CYS A 92 8.73 -32.52 4.31
C CYS A 92 9.87 -33.38 3.76
N LYS A 93 10.98 -32.76 3.40
CA LYS A 93 12.24 -33.49 3.28
C LYS A 93 13.32 -32.71 3.99
N GLU A 94 13.60 -33.18 5.21
CA GLU A 94 14.91 -33.12 5.82
C GLU A 94 15.88 -33.87 4.88
N PRO A 95 17.04 -33.28 4.55
CA PRO A 95 18.21 -34.12 4.37
C PRO A 95 19.43 -33.46 5.01
N GLY A 96 19.89 -34.04 6.11
CA GLY A 96 21.18 -33.71 6.69
C GLY A 96 22.32 -33.88 5.69
N LEU A 97 23.31 -33.00 5.81
CA LEU A 97 24.70 -33.31 5.49
C LEU A 97 25.61 -32.60 6.51
N PRO A 98 26.57 -33.31 7.13
CA PRO A 98 27.37 -32.77 8.21
C PRO A 98 28.59 -32.06 7.65
N ASP A 99 28.81 -30.81 8.04
CA ASP A 99 30.09 -30.19 7.78
C ASP A 99 30.49 -29.16 8.86
N LYS A 100 31.08 -29.71 9.93
CA LYS A 100 32.25 -29.21 10.69
C LYS A 100 32.94 -27.91 10.17
N ALA A 101 32.38 -26.75 10.46
CA ALA A 101 33.13 -25.49 10.42
C ALA A 101 33.10 -24.89 11.83
N LEU A 102 33.97 -25.41 12.70
CA LEU A 102 34.24 -24.89 14.03
C LEU A 102 35.01 -23.56 13.88
N PHE A 103 34.32 -22.45 13.72
CA PHE A 103 34.96 -21.14 13.73
C PHE A 103 35.31 -20.78 15.18
N ARG A 104 36.55 -21.07 15.59
CA ARG A 104 37.12 -20.66 16.88
C ARG A 104 37.78 -19.29 16.69
N ALA A 105 37.17 -18.23 17.24
CA ALA A 105 37.85 -16.96 17.44
C ALA A 105 38.59 -17.02 18.79
N ASP A 106 39.91 -16.95 18.75
CA ASP A 106 40.77 -16.88 19.94
C ASP A 106 40.77 -15.44 20.50
N LEU A 107 40.83 -15.32 21.84
CA LEU A 107 40.75 -14.06 22.56
C LEU A 107 42.09 -13.30 22.41
N ALA A 108 42.07 -12.07 21.91
CA ALA A 108 43.27 -11.22 21.89
C ALA A 108 43.53 -10.65 23.30
N LEU A 109 44.79 -10.76 23.76
CA LEU A 109 45.33 -10.22 25.02
C LEU A 109 45.24 -8.70 25.10
#